data_AF-A0A530GKR3-F1
#
_entry.id   AF-A0A530GKR3-F1
#
_cell.length_a   1.000
_cell.length_b   1.000
_cell.length_c   1.000
_cell.angle_alpha   90.00
_cell.angle_beta   90.00
_cell.angle_gamma   90.00
#
_symmetry.space_group_name_H-M   'P 1'
#
loop_
_entity.id
_entity.type
_entity.pdbx_description
1 polymer ?
#
loop_
_entity_poly.entity_id
_entity_poly.type
_entity_poly.pdbx_seq_one_letter_code
_entity_poly.pdbx_strand_id
1 'polypeptide(L)'
;GPIKQRAVDFLAEKLAASPEPLLVVATGPLCNIGLLVLKHPHVLPKIKELIWMGGVFYRKSEIITPTEFNAFCDPEALKLVLDARVPITMIGLDVTMQVLIEAPQYEELARIDTPLGRVVMDWLKFYEKLHRNSMGVGGAMHDPLALALAIDPTLVRTRPAHIGVDLSG
;
A
#
# COMPACT_ATOMS: atom_id res chain seq x y z
N GLY A 1 -23.28 5.69 -6.47
CA GLY A 1 -23.02 5.73 -5.01
C GLY A 1 -22.42 4.41 -4.57
N PRO A 2 -21.84 4.31 -3.36
CA PRO A 2 -21.29 3.05 -2.86
C PRO A 2 -22.37 1.98 -2.71
N ILE A 3 -21.99 0.70 -2.84
CA ILE A 3 -22.87 -0.43 -2.54
C ILE A 3 -23.14 -0.52 -1.03
N LYS A 4 -24.27 -1.12 -0.62
CA LYS A 4 -24.68 -1.21 0.80
C LYS A 4 -23.83 -2.17 1.64
N GLN A 5 -23.19 -3.14 1.00
CA GLN A 5 -22.39 -4.16 1.68
C GLN A 5 -21.15 -3.53 2.34
N ARG A 6 -20.83 -3.98 3.55
CA ARG A 6 -19.59 -3.57 4.23
C ARG A 6 -18.37 -4.15 3.49
N ALA A 7 -17.29 -3.39 3.42
CA ALA A 7 -16.07 -3.82 2.72
C ALA A 7 -15.53 -5.17 3.20
N VAL A 8 -15.55 -5.43 4.52
CA VAL A 8 -15.12 -6.72 5.11
C VAL A 8 -15.95 -7.91 4.60
N ASP A 9 -17.26 -7.73 4.43
CA ASP A 9 -18.15 -8.79 3.95
C ASP A 9 -18.01 -9.00 2.45
N PHE A 10 -17.82 -7.91 1.69
CA PHE A 10 -17.49 -7.97 0.27
C PHE A 10 -16.16 -8.72 0.04
N LEU A 11 -15.11 -8.40 0.81
CA LEU A 11 -13.82 -9.09 0.72
C LEU A 11 -13.95 -10.58 1.02
N ALA A 12 -14.64 -10.94 2.10
CA ALA A 12 -14.87 -12.34 2.45
C ALA A 12 -15.61 -13.12 1.36
N GLU A 13 -16.67 -12.53 0.80
CA GLU A 13 -17.43 -13.12 -0.30
C GLU A 13 -16.56 -13.35 -1.54
N LYS A 14 -15.74 -12.36 -1.94
CA LYS A 14 -14.86 -12.48 -3.12
C LYS A 14 -13.75 -13.50 -2.92
N LEU A 15 -13.15 -13.55 -1.73
CA LEU A 15 -12.14 -14.54 -1.39
C LEU A 15 -12.72 -15.96 -1.36
N ALA A 16 -13.90 -16.15 -0.76
CA ALA A 16 -14.56 -17.44 -0.69
C ALA A 16 -15.01 -17.96 -2.06
N ALA A 17 -15.56 -17.07 -2.91
CA ALA A 17 -16.05 -17.42 -4.24
C ALA A 17 -14.93 -17.67 -5.26
N SER A 18 -13.70 -17.20 -4.99
CA SER A 18 -12.59 -17.41 -5.90
C SER A 18 -12.16 -18.88 -5.92
N PRO A 19 -12.02 -19.50 -7.10
CA PRO A 19 -11.51 -20.86 -7.20
C PRO A 19 -10.08 -20.95 -6.67
N GLU A 20 -9.26 -19.95 -7.00
CA GLU A 20 -7.85 -19.84 -6.61
C GLU A 20 -7.63 -18.75 -5.55
N PRO A 21 -6.60 -18.85 -4.70
CA PRO A 21 -6.23 -17.78 -3.79
C PRO A 21 -5.92 -16.47 -4.54
N LEU A 22 -6.42 -15.35 -4.00
CA LEU A 22 -6.30 -14.02 -4.61
C LEU A 22 -5.12 -13.24 -4.03
N LEU A 23 -4.50 -12.42 -4.88
CA LEU A 23 -3.59 -11.37 -4.44
C LEU A 23 -4.41 -10.16 -3.99
N VAL A 24 -4.11 -9.64 -2.80
CA VAL A 24 -4.77 -8.47 -2.23
C VAL A 24 -3.75 -7.34 -2.16
N VAL A 25 -4.07 -6.18 -2.74
CA VAL A 25 -3.26 -4.96 -2.62
C VAL A 25 -3.95 -4.01 -1.65
N ALA A 26 -3.26 -3.63 -0.59
CA ALA A 26 -3.73 -2.64 0.37
C ALA A 26 -2.80 -1.42 0.35
N THR A 27 -3.37 -0.23 0.11
CA THR A 27 -2.61 1.03 0.10
C THR A 27 -3.08 2.01 1.17
N GLY A 28 -3.85 1.51 2.14
CA GLY A 28 -4.33 2.24 3.29
C GLY A 28 -4.09 1.48 4.60
N PRO A 29 -4.63 1.99 5.73
CA PRO A 29 -4.63 1.27 7.00
C PRO A 29 -5.30 -0.09 6.86
N LEU A 30 -4.79 -1.10 7.57
CA LEU A 30 -5.27 -2.48 7.44
C LEU A 30 -6.59 -2.77 8.17
N CYS A 31 -7.36 -1.76 8.56
CA CYS A 31 -8.62 -1.91 9.32
C CYS A 31 -9.54 -3.00 8.74
N ASN A 32 -9.77 -2.97 7.41
CA ASN A 32 -10.64 -3.93 6.74
C ASN A 32 -10.07 -5.36 6.76
N ILE A 33 -8.75 -5.52 6.69
CA ILE A 33 -8.08 -6.83 6.73
C ILE A 33 -8.01 -7.34 8.17
N GLY A 34 -7.74 -6.47 9.15
CA GLY A 34 -7.85 -6.81 10.58
C GLY A 34 -9.26 -7.27 10.95
N LEU A 35 -10.30 -6.58 10.46
CA LEU A 35 -11.68 -7.02 10.61
C LEU A 35 -11.97 -8.34 9.88
N LEU A 36 -11.35 -8.58 8.72
CA LEU A 36 -11.46 -9.85 8.01
C LEU A 36 -10.89 -11.01 8.83
N VAL A 37 -9.73 -10.80 9.45
CA VAL A 37 -9.08 -11.77 10.37
C VAL A 37 -10.03 -12.12 11.52
N LEU A 38 -10.67 -11.12 12.14
CA LEU A 38 -11.57 -11.34 13.26
C LEU A 38 -12.90 -12.00 12.85
N LYS A 39 -13.51 -11.52 11.77
CA LYS A 39 -14.89 -11.89 11.40
C LYS A 39 -14.96 -13.12 10.51
N HIS A 40 -13.97 -13.31 9.62
CA HIS A 40 -13.98 -14.35 8.59
C HIS A 40 -12.63 -15.09 8.49
N PRO A 41 -12.09 -15.65 9.60
CA PRO A 41 -10.76 -16.27 9.59
C PRO A 41 -10.64 -17.46 8.61
N HIS A 42 -11.76 -18.12 8.31
CA HIS A 42 -11.82 -19.24 7.36
C HIS A 42 -11.48 -18.87 5.92
N VAL A 43 -11.55 -17.58 5.53
CA VAL A 43 -11.17 -17.14 4.18
C VAL A 43 -9.71 -16.72 4.07
N LEU A 44 -8.95 -16.63 5.17
CA LEU A 44 -7.55 -16.21 5.13
C LEU A 44 -6.66 -17.11 4.23
N PRO A 45 -6.86 -18.44 4.17
CA PRO A 45 -6.12 -19.29 3.22
C PRO A 45 -6.41 -18.99 1.75
N LYS A 46 -7.46 -18.22 1.43
CA LYS A 46 -7.77 -17.74 0.08
C LYS A 46 -7.01 -16.45 -0.26
N ILE A 47 -6.20 -15.90 0.64
CA ILE A 47 -5.27 -14.82 0.33
C ILE A 47 -3.95 -15.46 -0.08
N LYS A 48 -3.62 -15.36 -1.36
CA LYS A 48 -2.32 -15.79 -1.90
C LYS A 48 -1.19 -14.97 -1.27
N GLU A 49 -1.38 -13.66 -1.28
CA GLU A 49 -0.44 -12.67 -0.81
C GLU A 49 -1.17 -11.34 -0.56
N LEU A 50 -0.80 -10.66 0.50
CA LEU A 50 -1.17 -9.28 0.80
C LEU A 50 0.03 -8.38 0.49
N ILE A 51 -0.02 -7.63 -0.61
CA ILE A 51 0.95 -6.56 -0.87
C ILE A 51 0.43 -5.31 -0.18
N TRP A 52 1.17 -4.80 0.81
CA TRP A 52 0.74 -3.68 1.62
C TRP A 52 1.74 -2.53 1.51
N MET A 53 1.27 -1.36 1.05
CA MET A 53 2.01 -0.12 1.18
C MET A 53 1.83 0.39 2.61
N GLY A 54 2.89 0.28 3.39
CA GLY A 54 2.89 0.76 4.76
C GLY A 54 4.12 0.34 5.55
N GLY A 55 4.31 0.98 6.70
CA GLY A 55 5.46 0.77 7.58
C GLY A 55 6.77 1.39 7.08
N VAL A 56 7.80 1.23 7.91
CA VAL A 56 9.20 1.56 7.60
C VAL A 56 10.07 0.48 8.21
N PHE A 57 10.85 -0.25 7.41
CA PHE A 57 11.73 -1.28 7.94
C PHE A 57 13.09 -0.71 8.35
N TYR A 58 13.65 0.19 7.54
CA TYR A 58 14.98 0.74 7.76
C TYR A 58 15.02 2.24 7.52
N ARG A 59 15.29 3.02 8.57
CA ARG A 59 15.45 4.46 8.46
C ARG A 59 16.89 4.79 8.05
N LYS A 60 17.08 5.15 6.78
CA LYS A 60 18.40 5.59 6.25
C LYS A 60 18.63 7.10 6.36
N SER A 61 17.57 7.89 6.50
CA SER A 61 17.63 9.36 6.47
C SER A 61 16.57 9.99 7.38
N GLU A 62 16.79 11.26 7.73
CA GLU A 62 15.83 12.03 8.54
C GLU A 62 14.50 12.29 7.81
N ILE A 63 14.53 12.31 6.47
CA ILE A 63 13.34 12.49 5.60
C ILE A 63 12.29 11.39 5.83
N ILE A 64 12.71 10.18 6.18
CA ILE A 64 11.79 9.08 6.47
C ILE A 64 11.27 9.30 7.90
N THR A 65 9.96 9.44 8.05
CA THR A 65 9.32 9.53 9.37
C THR A 65 9.50 8.21 10.12
N PRO A 66 9.70 8.25 11.46
CA PRO A 66 9.82 7.02 12.25
C PRO A 66 8.53 6.18 12.24
N THR A 67 7.40 6.78 11.87
CA THR A 67 6.10 6.12 11.76
C THR A 67 5.50 6.42 10.38
N GLU A 68 5.09 5.39 9.66
CA GLU A 68 4.37 5.50 8.39
C GLU A 68 2.86 5.65 8.67
N PHE A 69 2.16 6.42 7.83
CA PHE A 69 0.77 6.84 8.06
C PHE A 69 -0.23 5.68 8.16
N ASN A 70 -0.20 4.74 7.22
CA ASN A 70 -1.11 3.59 7.21
C ASN A 70 -0.91 2.70 8.44
N ALA A 71 0.34 2.49 8.87
CA ALA A 71 0.67 1.78 10.10
C ALA A 71 0.20 2.56 11.35
N PHE A 72 0.37 3.88 11.36
CA PHE A 72 -0.04 4.76 12.48
C PHE A 72 -1.56 4.82 12.67
N CYS A 73 -2.33 4.80 11.58
CA CYS A 73 -3.77 4.99 11.66
C CYS A 73 -4.52 3.82 12.32
N ASP A 74 -4.00 2.59 12.24
CA ASP A 74 -4.59 1.42 12.89
C ASP A 74 -3.52 0.34 13.15
N PRO A 75 -2.62 0.57 14.12
CA PRO A 75 -1.55 -0.36 14.45
C PRO A 75 -2.09 -1.66 15.07
N GLU A 76 -3.27 -1.64 15.70
CA GLU A 76 -3.96 -2.81 16.21
C GLU A 76 -4.42 -3.74 15.08
N ALA A 77 -5.01 -3.20 14.01
CA ALA A 77 -5.35 -4.00 12.84
C ALA A 77 -4.11 -4.60 12.18
N LEU A 78 -3.03 -3.83 12.06
CA LEU A 78 -1.75 -4.36 11.57
C LEU A 78 -1.24 -5.52 12.44
N LYS A 79 -1.29 -5.38 13.77
CA LYS A 79 -0.93 -6.45 14.70
C LYS A 79 -1.78 -7.70 14.48
N LEU A 80 -3.10 -7.56 14.33
CA LEU A 80 -3.99 -8.70 14.06
C LEU A 80 -3.62 -9.45 12.77
N VAL A 81 -3.29 -8.71 11.70
CA VAL A 81 -2.91 -9.30 10.41
C VAL A 81 -1.59 -10.06 10.51
N LEU A 82 -0.60 -9.49 11.21
CA LEU A 82 0.71 -10.13 11.43
C LEU A 82 0.58 -11.37 12.33
N ASP A 83 -0.17 -11.29 13.43
CA ASP A 83 -0.39 -12.40 14.36
C ASP A 83 -1.16 -13.56 13.70
N ALA A 84 -2.08 -13.25 12.77
CA ALA A 84 -2.80 -14.23 11.97
C ALA A 84 -1.95 -14.89 10.85
N ARG A 85 -0.68 -14.47 10.69
CA ARG A 85 0.26 -14.98 9.69
C ARG A 85 -0.27 -14.92 8.26
N VAL A 86 -1.02 -13.86 7.93
CA VAL A 86 -1.38 -13.57 6.54
C VAL A 86 -0.08 -13.39 5.73
N PRO A 87 0.10 -14.06 4.57
CA PRO A 87 1.29 -13.88 3.77
C PRO A 87 1.37 -12.43 3.30
N ILE A 88 2.34 -11.67 3.80
CA ILE A 88 2.42 -10.22 3.59
C ILE A 88 3.76 -9.83 2.98
N THR A 89 3.69 -8.98 1.96
CA THR A 89 4.83 -8.23 1.44
C THR A 89 4.63 -6.76 1.81
N MET A 90 5.43 -6.29 2.77
CA MET A 90 5.41 -4.91 3.24
C MET A 90 6.28 -4.03 2.34
N ILE A 91 5.68 -2.98 1.78
CA ILE A 91 6.31 -2.00 0.90
C ILE A 91 6.38 -0.67 1.66
N GLY A 92 7.43 -0.55 2.47
CA GLY A 92 7.61 0.58 3.39
C GLY A 92 8.17 1.84 2.73
N LEU A 93 8.28 2.91 3.53
CA LEU A 93 8.87 4.18 3.07
C LEU A 93 10.33 4.04 2.62
N ASP A 94 11.07 3.10 3.19
CA ASP A 94 12.45 2.79 2.81
C ASP A 94 12.59 2.26 1.37
N VAL A 95 11.49 1.80 0.77
CA VAL A 95 11.43 1.38 -0.64
C VAL A 95 10.71 2.42 -1.49
N THR A 96 9.52 2.85 -1.08
CA THR A 96 8.67 3.73 -1.90
C THR A 96 9.26 5.12 -2.14
N MET A 97 10.05 5.66 -1.19
CA MET A 97 10.72 6.95 -1.37
C MET A 97 11.89 6.91 -2.36
N GLN A 98 12.25 5.74 -2.89
CA GLN A 98 13.20 5.60 -4.01
C GLN A 98 12.50 5.71 -5.37
N VAL A 99 11.16 5.66 -5.41
CA VAL A 99 10.36 5.70 -6.64
C VAL A 99 9.72 7.07 -6.74
N LEU A 100 10.42 8.01 -7.38
CA LEU A 100 9.98 9.38 -7.54
C LEU A 100 9.51 9.63 -8.98
N ILE A 101 8.44 10.41 -9.13
CA ILE A 101 8.19 11.10 -10.40
C ILE A 101 9.03 12.36 -10.43
N GLU A 102 9.89 12.49 -11.43
CA GLU A 102 10.73 13.66 -11.67
C GLU A 102 10.35 14.32 -13.00
N ALA A 103 11.08 15.38 -13.37
CA ALA A 103 10.80 16.15 -14.58
C ALA A 103 10.68 15.28 -15.86
N PRO A 104 11.56 14.29 -16.12
CA PRO A 104 11.43 13.43 -17.30
C PRO A 104 10.14 12.61 -17.31
N GLN A 105 9.70 12.09 -16.16
CA GLN A 105 8.44 11.33 -16.07
C GLN A 105 7.23 12.24 -16.27
N TYR A 106 7.27 13.47 -15.78
CA TYR A 106 6.21 14.45 -16.06
C TYR A 106 6.11 14.78 -17.55
N GLU A 107 7.24 14.94 -18.24
CA GLU A 107 7.26 15.17 -19.69
C GLU A 107 6.69 13.99 -20.47
N GLU A 108 6.98 12.76 -20.04
CA GLU A 108 6.44 11.54 -20.64
C GLU A 108 4.92 11.43 -20.41
N LEU A 109 4.47 11.60 -19.16
CA LEU A 109 3.06 11.55 -18.81
C LEU A 109 2.25 12.66 -19.49
N ALA A 110 2.84 13.83 -19.74
CA ALA A 110 2.21 14.92 -20.47
C ALA A 110 1.89 14.57 -21.94
N ARG A 111 2.52 13.53 -22.51
CA ARG A 111 2.21 13.04 -23.87
C ARG A 111 0.91 12.21 -23.90
N ILE A 112 0.40 11.77 -22.75
CA ILE A 112 -0.85 11.01 -22.64
C ILE A 112 -2.03 11.99 -22.68
N ASP A 113 -2.41 12.44 -23.88
CA ASP A 113 -3.44 13.46 -24.08
C ASP A 113 -4.88 12.88 -24.04
N THR A 114 -5.23 12.30 -22.89
CA THR A 114 -6.59 11.80 -22.62
C THR A 114 -7.22 12.56 -21.44
N PRO A 115 -8.56 12.56 -21.30
CA PRO A 115 -9.21 13.16 -20.12
C PRO A 115 -8.67 12.62 -18.80
N LEU A 116 -8.40 11.31 -18.71
CA LEU A 116 -7.81 10.70 -17.51
C LEU A 116 -6.35 11.13 -17.31
N GLY A 117 -5.54 11.14 -18.37
CA GLY A 117 -4.14 11.55 -18.30
C GLY A 117 -3.98 12.97 -17.77
N ARG A 118 -4.84 13.90 -18.21
CA ARG A 118 -4.86 15.29 -17.71
C ARG A 118 -5.22 15.37 -16.22
N VAL A 119 -6.23 14.62 -15.77
CA VAL A 119 -6.61 14.57 -14.35
C VAL A 119 -5.49 13.99 -13.48
N VAL A 120 -4.86 12.90 -13.92
CA VAL A 120 -3.73 12.30 -13.19
C VAL A 120 -2.56 13.28 -13.11
N MET A 121 -2.25 13.99 -14.19
CA MET A 121 -1.22 15.03 -14.18
C MET A 121 -1.52 16.16 -13.19
N ASP A 122 -2.79 16.59 -13.10
CA ASP A 122 -3.20 17.61 -12.13
C ASP A 122 -3.04 17.11 -10.68
N TRP A 123 -3.39 15.86 -10.39
CA TRP A 123 -3.19 15.24 -9.07
C TRP A 123 -1.72 15.14 -8.70
N LEU A 124 -0.86 14.71 -9.63
CA LEU A 124 0.57 14.59 -9.38
C LEU A 124 1.22 15.97 -9.12
N LYS A 125 0.88 16.98 -9.91
CA LYS A 125 1.36 18.37 -9.69
C LYS A 125 0.87 18.93 -8.36
N PHE A 126 -0.36 18.63 -7.97
CA PHE A 126 -0.88 19.01 -6.66
C PHE A 126 -0.12 18.30 -5.53
N TYR A 127 0.13 17.01 -5.66
CA TYR A 127 0.89 16.23 -4.69
C TYR A 127 2.33 16.75 -4.54
N GLU A 128 3.02 17.02 -5.65
CA GLU A 128 4.34 17.66 -5.63
C GLU A 128 4.29 19.00 -4.89
N LYS A 129 3.32 19.85 -5.20
CA LYS A 129 3.21 21.17 -4.56
C LYS A 129 3.13 21.05 -3.03
N LEU A 130 2.44 20.03 -2.50
CA LEU A 130 2.32 19.80 -1.06
C LEU A 130 3.62 19.31 -0.42
N HIS A 131 4.44 18.55 -1.16
CA HIS A 131 5.60 17.86 -0.61
C HIS A 131 6.94 18.43 -1.07
N ARG A 132 6.94 19.48 -1.89
CA ARG A 132 8.15 20.07 -2.46
C ARG A 132 9.21 20.43 -1.41
N ASN A 133 8.76 20.90 -0.25
CA ASN A 133 9.65 21.33 0.84
C ASN A 133 10.29 20.17 1.60
N SER A 134 9.69 18.97 1.57
CA SER A 134 10.19 17.78 2.27
C SER A 134 10.85 16.75 1.34
N MET A 135 10.44 16.69 0.07
CA MET A 135 10.86 15.67 -0.90
C MET A 135 11.54 16.23 -2.17
N GLY A 136 11.60 17.56 -2.36
CA GLY A 136 12.18 18.16 -3.56
C GLY A 136 11.19 18.23 -4.74
N VAL A 137 11.69 18.25 -5.98
CA VAL A 137 10.82 18.25 -7.17
C VAL A 137 10.30 16.84 -7.39
N GLY A 138 8.97 16.70 -7.43
CA GLY A 138 8.32 15.42 -7.67
C GLY A 138 7.44 14.92 -6.53
N GLY A 139 7.21 13.62 -6.53
CA GLY A 139 6.45 12.92 -5.50
C GLY A 139 6.77 11.43 -5.48
N ALA A 140 6.84 10.86 -4.27
CA ALA A 140 7.03 9.43 -4.11
C ALA A 140 5.75 8.67 -4.52
N MET A 141 5.94 7.67 -5.37
CA MET A 141 4.86 6.83 -5.90
C MET A 141 4.60 5.65 -4.97
N HIS A 142 4.14 5.95 -3.75
CA HIS A 142 3.88 4.97 -2.70
C HIS A 142 2.91 3.87 -3.13
N ASP A 143 1.64 4.23 -3.32
CA ASP A 143 0.56 3.30 -3.66
C ASP A 143 0.75 2.66 -5.05
N PRO A 144 1.17 3.42 -6.09
CA PRO A 144 1.38 2.83 -7.42
C PRO A 144 2.47 1.76 -7.43
N LEU A 145 3.50 1.86 -6.58
CA LEU A 145 4.50 0.81 -6.48
C LEU A 145 3.90 -0.50 -5.94
N ALA A 146 3.04 -0.44 -4.91
CA ALA A 146 2.39 -1.64 -4.40
C ALA A 146 1.51 -2.33 -5.47
N LEU A 147 0.80 -1.54 -6.29
CA LEU A 147 0.05 -2.08 -7.42
C LEU A 147 0.97 -2.65 -8.51
N ALA A 148 2.08 -1.98 -8.82
CA ALA A 148 3.05 -2.44 -9.80
C ALA A 148 3.63 -3.81 -9.44
N LEU A 149 3.80 -4.11 -8.15
CA LEU A 149 4.27 -5.42 -7.68
C LEU A 149 3.25 -6.54 -7.81
N ALA A 150 1.96 -6.22 -7.86
CA ALA A 150 0.95 -7.22 -8.23
C ALA A 150 1.04 -7.62 -9.70
N ILE A 151 1.63 -6.76 -10.55
CA ILE A 151 1.84 -7.00 -11.99
C ILE A 151 3.20 -7.66 -12.22
N ASP A 152 4.26 -7.07 -11.66
CA ASP A 152 5.63 -7.54 -11.79
C ASP A 152 6.36 -7.45 -10.44
N PRO A 153 6.47 -8.57 -9.69
CA PRO A 153 7.14 -8.60 -8.40
C PRO A 153 8.67 -8.42 -8.52
N THR A 154 9.24 -8.48 -9.73
CA THR A 154 10.70 -8.34 -9.95
C THR A 154 11.19 -6.90 -9.87
N LEU A 155 10.27 -5.92 -9.84
CA LEU A 155 10.58 -4.49 -9.70
C LEU A 155 11.22 -4.14 -8.35
N VAL A 156 11.07 -4.99 -7.33
CA VAL A 156 11.73 -4.82 -6.03
C VAL A 156 12.42 -6.10 -5.59
N ARG A 157 13.41 -5.95 -4.70
CA ARG A 157 14.00 -7.07 -3.98
C ARG A 157 13.45 -7.11 -2.57
N THR A 158 12.78 -8.21 -2.22
CA THR A 158 12.30 -8.47 -0.86
C THR A 158 13.27 -9.34 -0.09
N ARG A 159 13.12 -9.37 1.24
CA ARG A 159 13.79 -10.33 2.12
C ARG A 159 12.81 -10.83 3.18
N PRO A 160 12.85 -12.12 3.55
CA PRO A 160 12.12 -12.59 4.72
C PRO A 160 12.58 -11.86 5.98
N ALA A 161 11.63 -11.39 6.78
CA ALA A 161 11.89 -10.74 8.06
C ALA A 161 10.69 -10.97 9.00
N HIS A 162 10.96 -10.93 10.30
CA HIS A 162 9.90 -10.82 11.29
C HIS A 162 9.50 -9.34 11.44
N ILE A 163 8.23 -9.04 11.22
CA ILE A 163 7.68 -7.69 11.39
C ILE A 163 6.87 -7.68 12.68
N GLY A 164 7.14 -6.71 13.56
CA GLY A 164 6.38 -6.47 14.78
C GLY A 164 5.83 -5.05 14.78
N VAL A 165 4.79 -4.83 15.58
CA VAL A 165 4.19 -3.50 15.80
C VAL A 165 4.29 -3.18 17.28
N ASP A 166 4.77 -1.98 17.57
CA ASP A 166 4.72 -1.42 18.91
C ASP A 166 3.40 -0.68 19.13
N LEU A 167 2.70 -1.03 20.21
CA LEU A 167 1.44 -0.40 20.62
C LEU A 167 1.60 0.45 21.89
N SER A 168 2.81 0.55 22.44
CA SER A 168 3.03 1.05 23.80
C SER A 168 3.31 2.55 23.95
N GLY A 169 3.60 3.27 22.87
CA GLY A 169 3.73 4.74 22.85
C GLY A 169 5.03 5.29 23.44
#